data_AF-A0A2D7V696-F1
#
_entry.id   AF-A0A2D7V696-F1
#
_cell.length_a   1.000
_cell.length_b   1.000
_cell.length_c   1.000
_cell.angle_alpha   90.00
_cell.angle_beta   90.00
_cell.angle_gamma   90.00
#
_symmetry.space_group_name_H-M   'P 1'
#
loop_
_entity.id
_entity.type
_entity.pdbx_description
1 polymer ?
#
loop_
_entity_poly.entity_id
_entity_poly.type
_entity_poly.pdbx_seq_one_letter_code
_entity_poly.pdbx_strand_id
1 'polypeptide(L)'
;MEVVVTKAKKGFTLLEVVIALTVFAFLIGGLLGFLPWGVEGVGQVKDQSIAYGLVDGTQVELERMGFSLVEAGTNRLQETYNSTLDPRRAPAVYQVLLVATAQGDLISFEHVVKQEEQDYLDSTQREEGEVIEQFDKDLGGIVNFNRTPDDLPVSLTGFTEEDQTTFPHSTRWIPEEERYFLIKCTQFGWDDEDPSIPHRHQHHPSNGFLALQVDVQWPYKIPDPSQGENGFRRVAEKYRKHFRFPLAIVR
;
A
#
# COMPACT_ATOMS: atom_id res chain seq x y z
N MET A 1 -32.87 14.34 -79.48
CA MET A 1 -31.69 13.47 -79.29
C MET A 1 -31.47 13.41 -77.79
N GLU A 2 -31.86 12.32 -77.15
CA GLU A 2 -31.70 12.14 -75.71
C GLU A 2 -31.13 10.75 -75.50
N VAL A 3 -29.85 10.69 -75.14
CA VAL A 3 -29.15 9.43 -74.84
C VAL A 3 -29.40 9.14 -73.37
N VAL A 4 -30.32 8.22 -73.10
CA VAL A 4 -30.52 7.71 -71.73
C VAL A 4 -29.35 6.78 -71.41
N VAL A 5 -28.41 7.28 -70.60
CA VAL A 5 -27.30 6.48 -70.06
C VAL A 5 -27.83 5.67 -68.88
N THR A 6 -28.15 4.39 -69.11
CA THR A 6 -28.46 3.45 -68.02
C THR A 6 -27.19 3.13 -67.25
N LYS A 7 -27.05 3.69 -66.04
CA LYS A 7 -25.98 3.35 -65.09
C LYS A 7 -26.14 1.87 -64.69
N ALA A 8 -25.28 1.00 -65.20
CA ALA A 8 -25.24 -0.41 -64.78
C ALA A 8 -24.89 -0.50 -63.29
N LYS A 9 -25.76 -1.11 -62.49
CA LYS A 9 -25.44 -1.44 -61.09
C LYS A 9 -24.41 -2.58 -61.11
N LYS A 10 -23.13 -2.23 -60.94
CA LYS A 10 -22.06 -3.22 -60.71
C LYS A 10 -22.29 -3.88 -59.36
N GLY A 11 -22.56 -5.18 -59.35
CA GLY A 11 -22.51 -6.01 -58.15
C GLY A 11 -21.07 -6.31 -57.74
N PHE A 12 -20.88 -6.80 -56.52
CA PHE A 12 -19.56 -7.21 -56.02
C PHE A 12 -19.16 -8.56 -56.60
N THR A 13 -17.88 -8.70 -56.97
CA THR A 13 -17.30 -9.99 -57.36
C THR A 13 -17.02 -10.84 -56.12
N LEU A 14 -17.07 -12.18 -56.29
CA LEU A 14 -16.75 -13.11 -55.19
C LEU A 14 -15.33 -12.89 -54.64
N LEU A 15 -14.39 -12.50 -55.50
CA LEU A 15 -13.02 -12.17 -55.11
C LEU A 15 -12.94 -10.89 -54.24
N GLU A 16 -13.67 -9.83 -54.59
CA GLU A 16 -13.74 -8.61 -53.76
C GLU A 16 -14.33 -8.91 -52.38
N VAL A 17 -15.38 -9.75 -52.31
CA VAL A 17 -16.01 -10.13 -51.04
C VAL A 17 -15.04 -10.91 -50.15
N VAL A 18 -14.30 -11.88 -50.73
CA VAL A 18 -13.31 -12.66 -49.98
C VAL A 18 -12.20 -11.76 -49.46
N ILE A 19 -11.63 -10.89 -50.30
CA ILE A 19 -10.58 -9.95 -49.88
C ILE A 19 -11.10 -9.04 -48.76
N ALA A 20 -12.30 -8.49 -48.91
CA ALA A 20 -12.89 -7.61 -47.91
C ALA A 20 -13.10 -8.32 -46.57
N LEU A 21 -13.58 -9.57 -46.58
CA LEU A 21 -13.75 -10.36 -45.36
C LEU A 21 -12.42 -10.67 -44.67
N THR A 22 -11.38 -11.02 -45.42
CA THR A 22 -10.06 -11.32 -44.85
C THR A 22 -9.42 -10.08 -44.23
N VAL A 23 -9.50 -8.92 -44.91
CA VAL A 23 -9.01 -7.65 -44.38
C VAL A 23 -9.80 -7.24 -43.14
N PHE A 24 -11.12 -7.41 -43.15
CA PHE A 24 -11.97 -7.10 -42.00
C PHE A 24 -11.66 -7.99 -40.80
N ALA A 25 -11.47 -9.29 -41.01
CA ALA A 25 -11.06 -10.23 -39.98
C ALA A 25 -9.68 -9.89 -39.41
N PHE A 26 -8.73 -9.47 -40.25
CA PHE A 26 -7.39 -9.06 -39.80
C PHE A 26 -7.43 -7.76 -38.98
N LEU A 27 -8.26 -6.79 -39.38
CA LEU A 27 -8.45 -5.53 -38.64
C LEU A 27 -9.08 -5.78 -37.25
N ILE A 28 -10.14 -6.57 -37.19
CA ILE A 28 -10.79 -6.91 -35.91
C ILE A 28 -9.84 -7.74 -35.05
N GLY A 29 -9.18 -8.75 -35.63
CA GLY A 29 -8.22 -9.59 -34.91
C GLY A 29 -7.05 -8.79 -34.34
N GLY A 30 -6.51 -7.85 -35.12
CA GLY A 30 -5.48 -6.92 -34.65
C GLY A 30 -5.99 -6.07 -33.48
N LEU A 31 -7.15 -5.43 -33.64
CA LEU A 31 -7.69 -4.52 -32.62
C LEU A 31 -8.04 -5.26 -31.31
N LEU A 32 -8.64 -6.44 -31.40
CA LEU A 32 -8.91 -7.29 -30.25
C LEU A 32 -7.63 -7.81 -29.58
N GLY A 33 -6.58 -8.09 -30.35
CA GLY A 33 -5.28 -8.52 -29.83
C GLY A 33 -4.57 -7.47 -28.97
N PHE A 34 -4.81 -6.19 -29.21
CA PHE A 34 -4.21 -5.09 -28.44
C PHE A 34 -5.03 -4.66 -27.21
N LEU A 35 -6.28 -5.09 -27.07
CA LEU A 35 -7.15 -4.68 -25.96
C LEU A 35 -6.61 -5.07 -24.58
N PRO A 36 -6.13 -6.31 -24.32
CA PRO A 36 -5.63 -6.69 -23.00
C PRO A 36 -4.47 -5.80 -22.53
N TRP A 37 -3.53 -5.52 -23.44
CA TRP A 37 -2.39 -4.63 -23.19
C TRP A 37 -2.82 -3.20 -22.88
N GLY A 38 -3.82 -2.68 -23.61
CA GLY A 38 -4.36 -1.35 -23.37
C GLY A 38 -4.99 -1.21 -21.99
N VAL A 39 -5.79 -2.21 -21.57
CA VAL A 39 -6.50 -2.19 -20.28
C VAL A 39 -5.53 -2.35 -19.10
N GLU A 40 -4.58 -3.28 -19.18
CA GLU A 40 -3.56 -3.48 -18.15
C GLU A 40 -2.69 -2.24 -17.98
N GLY A 41 -2.28 -1.60 -19.09
CA GLY A 41 -1.49 -0.37 -19.05
C GLY A 41 -2.21 0.77 -18.33
N VAL A 42 -3.49 0.99 -18.62
CA VAL A 42 -4.29 2.04 -17.98
C VAL A 42 -4.49 1.76 -16.49
N GLY A 43 -4.76 0.51 -16.10
CA GLY A 43 -4.89 0.12 -14.69
C GLY A 43 -3.61 0.38 -13.90
N GLN A 44 -2.44 0.03 -14.45
CA GLN A 44 -1.16 0.26 -13.79
C GLN A 44 -0.84 1.75 -13.59
N VAL A 45 -1.14 2.60 -14.58
CA VAL A 45 -0.94 4.05 -14.48
C VAL A 45 -1.89 4.67 -13.46
N LYS A 46 -3.15 4.21 -13.43
CA LYS A 46 -4.14 4.63 -12.43
C LYS A 46 -3.64 4.31 -11.02
N ASP A 47 -3.26 3.07 -10.74
CA ASP A 47 -2.84 2.64 -9.40
C ASP A 47 -1.59 3.41 -8.95
N GLN A 48 -0.65 3.65 -9.86
CA GLN A 48 0.53 4.47 -9.59
C GLN A 48 0.16 5.92 -9.27
N SER A 49 -0.77 6.51 -10.02
CA SER A 49 -1.26 7.87 -9.74
C SER A 49 -1.96 7.95 -8.38
N ILE A 50 -2.72 6.92 -7.99
CA ILE A 50 -3.36 6.86 -6.67
C ILE A 50 -2.29 6.74 -5.59
N ALA A 51 -1.32 5.83 -5.74
CA ALA A 51 -0.22 5.66 -4.80
C ALA A 51 0.55 6.96 -4.53
N TYR A 52 0.78 7.78 -5.56
CA TYR A 52 1.39 9.10 -5.40
C TYR A 52 0.50 10.10 -4.67
N GLY A 53 -0.82 9.96 -4.78
CA GLY A 53 -1.80 10.76 -4.03
C GLY A 53 -1.91 10.37 -2.55
N LEU A 54 -1.45 9.19 -2.15
CA LEU A 54 -1.52 8.73 -0.75
C LEU A 54 -0.53 9.43 0.18
N VAL A 55 0.40 10.24 -0.34
CA VAL A 55 1.43 10.94 0.45
C VAL A 55 0.80 11.80 1.55
N ASP A 56 -0.13 12.67 1.19
CA ASP A 56 -0.76 13.61 2.12
C ASP A 56 -1.63 12.87 3.15
N GLY A 57 -2.42 11.90 2.69
CA GLY A 57 -3.26 11.10 3.58
C GLY A 57 -2.45 10.25 4.55
N THR A 58 -1.28 9.75 4.12
CA THR A 58 -0.33 9.05 4.99
C THR A 58 0.17 9.99 6.10
N GLN A 59 0.52 11.22 5.76
CA GLN A 59 0.95 12.21 6.75
C GLN A 59 -0.17 12.48 7.77
N VAL A 60 -1.38 12.74 7.30
CA VAL A 60 -2.54 13.03 8.16
C VAL A 60 -2.83 11.87 9.12
N GLU A 61 -2.79 10.62 8.63
CA GLU A 61 -3.05 9.45 9.48
C GLU A 61 -1.96 9.26 10.54
N LEU A 62 -0.69 9.45 10.17
CA LEU A 62 0.43 9.36 11.10
C LEU A 62 0.40 10.50 12.15
N GLU A 63 0.06 11.71 11.75
CA GLU A 63 -0.15 12.84 12.67
C GLU A 63 -1.31 12.57 13.63
N ARG A 64 -2.40 11.96 13.13
CA ARG A 64 -3.56 11.54 13.95
C ARG A 64 -3.18 10.48 14.98
N MET A 65 -2.34 9.51 14.61
CA MET A 65 -1.80 8.50 15.54
C MET A 65 -0.94 9.14 16.64
N GLY A 66 -0.30 10.27 16.32
CA GLY A 66 0.52 11.03 17.24
C GLY A 66 1.97 10.53 17.29
N PHE A 67 2.87 11.49 17.51
CA PHE A 67 4.33 11.27 17.50
C PHE A 67 4.77 10.07 18.35
N SER A 68 4.26 9.97 19.58
CA SER A 68 4.69 8.94 20.54
C SER A 68 4.39 7.51 20.09
N LEU A 69 3.27 7.31 19.37
CA LEU A 69 2.88 5.99 18.88
C LEU A 69 3.68 5.64 17.63
N VAL A 70 3.82 6.59 16.68
CA VAL A 70 4.60 6.35 15.46
C VAL A 70 6.06 6.09 15.78
N GLU A 71 6.65 6.85 16.71
CA GLU A 71 8.00 6.61 17.20
C GLU A 71 8.18 5.18 17.73
N ALA A 72 7.30 4.75 18.62
CA ALA A 72 7.35 3.42 19.22
C ALA A 72 7.13 2.31 18.17
N GLY A 73 6.19 2.52 17.24
CA GLY A 73 5.83 1.55 16.21
C GLY A 73 6.85 1.43 15.07
N THR A 74 7.72 2.43 14.90
CA THR A 74 8.76 2.46 13.85
C THR A 74 10.16 2.20 14.39
N ASN A 75 10.24 1.66 15.62
CA ASN A 75 11.46 1.42 16.37
C ASN A 75 12.57 0.78 15.52
N ARG A 76 13.63 1.54 15.25
CA ARG A 76 14.85 1.05 14.58
C ARG A 76 16.11 1.43 15.35
N LEU A 77 15.99 2.41 16.25
CA LEU A 77 17.05 3.01 17.04
C LEU A 77 16.73 2.82 18.53
N GLN A 78 17.75 2.52 19.32
CA GLN A 78 17.67 2.50 20.78
C GLN A 78 18.59 3.55 21.39
N GLU A 79 18.36 3.87 22.67
CA GLU A 79 19.18 4.80 23.44
C GLU A 79 19.18 6.22 22.88
N THR A 80 18.23 6.52 21.98
CA THR A 80 18.16 7.81 21.28
C THR A 80 17.94 8.95 22.27
N TYR A 81 17.27 8.66 23.39
CA TYR A 81 17.01 9.60 24.48
C TYR A 81 18.02 9.52 25.63
N ASN A 82 19.07 8.71 25.50
CA ASN A 82 20.10 8.59 26.53
C ASN A 82 21.14 9.69 26.34
N SER A 83 21.31 10.56 27.33
CA SER A 83 22.29 11.65 27.25
C SER A 83 23.76 11.20 27.38
N THR A 84 24.00 9.92 27.64
CA THR A 84 25.34 9.38 27.93
C THR A 84 25.83 8.37 26.90
N LEU A 85 24.95 7.89 26.02
CA LEU A 85 25.25 6.87 25.02
C LEU A 85 24.82 7.37 23.64
N ASP A 86 25.60 7.03 22.62
CA ASP A 86 25.19 7.28 21.23
C ASP A 86 24.03 6.36 20.84
N PRO A 87 23.14 6.78 19.92
CA PRO A 87 22.07 5.93 19.39
C PRO A 87 22.61 4.63 18.78
N ARG A 88 21.95 3.51 19.07
CA ARG A 88 22.38 2.16 18.63
C ARG A 88 21.28 1.46 17.85
N ARG A 89 21.63 0.45 17.06
CA ARG A 89 20.66 -0.34 16.29
C ARG A 89 19.78 -1.12 17.23
N ALA A 90 18.47 -0.99 17.06
CA ALA A 90 17.51 -1.79 17.81
C ALA A 90 17.68 -3.29 17.45
N PRO A 91 17.56 -4.21 18.42
CA PRO A 91 17.67 -5.65 18.19
C PRO A 91 16.52 -6.19 17.33
N ALA A 92 15.36 -5.52 17.36
CA ALA A 92 14.24 -5.76 16.49
C ALA A 92 13.81 -4.45 15.82
N VAL A 93 13.58 -4.49 14.52
CA VAL A 93 13.08 -3.34 13.76
C VAL A 93 11.58 -3.47 13.62
N TYR A 94 10.85 -2.43 13.98
CA TYR A 94 9.40 -2.39 13.85
C TYR A 94 8.96 -1.49 12.71
N GLN A 95 7.83 -1.83 12.12
CA GLN A 95 7.22 -1.11 11.01
C GLN A 95 5.76 -0.84 11.35
N VAL A 96 5.35 0.42 11.19
CA VAL A 96 3.93 0.79 11.23
C VAL A 96 3.34 0.46 9.87
N LEU A 97 2.23 -0.27 9.87
CA LEU A 97 1.47 -0.58 8.66
C LEU A 97 0.21 0.26 8.62
N LEU A 98 0.06 1.06 7.57
CA LEU A 98 -1.23 1.64 7.20
C LEU A 98 -1.74 0.94 5.94
N VAL A 99 -3.06 0.97 5.76
CA VAL A 99 -3.71 0.41 4.57
C VAL A 99 -4.62 1.44 3.94
N ALA A 100 -4.78 1.34 2.63
CA ALA A 100 -5.71 2.16 1.88
C ALA A 100 -6.56 1.33 0.91
N THR A 101 -7.74 1.86 0.60
CA THR A 101 -8.65 1.28 -0.40
C THR A 101 -8.07 1.37 -1.82
N ALA A 102 -8.59 0.59 -2.77
CA ALA A 102 -8.18 0.68 -4.17
C ALA A 102 -8.49 2.03 -4.83
N GLN A 103 -9.40 2.81 -4.24
CA GLN A 103 -9.74 4.18 -4.65
C GLN A 103 -8.80 5.21 -4.03
N GLY A 104 -8.09 4.87 -2.94
CA GLY A 104 -7.19 5.75 -2.21
C GLY A 104 -7.92 6.88 -1.46
N ASP A 105 -9.20 6.69 -1.16
CA ASP A 105 -10.06 7.68 -0.48
C ASP A 105 -9.99 7.59 1.05
N LEU A 106 -9.59 6.44 1.59
CA LEU A 106 -9.42 6.22 3.01
C LEU A 106 -8.09 5.52 3.28
N ILE A 107 -7.36 6.03 4.28
CA ILE A 107 -6.14 5.44 4.83
C ILE A 107 -6.37 5.19 6.31
N SER A 108 -5.94 4.05 6.83
CA SER A 108 -6.08 3.74 8.25
C SER A 108 -4.96 2.88 8.77
N PHE A 109 -4.60 3.12 10.03
CA PHE A 109 -3.61 2.34 10.76
C PHE A 109 -4.08 0.89 10.96
N GLU A 110 -3.34 -0.08 10.41
CA GLU A 110 -3.69 -1.49 10.49
C GLU A 110 -3.17 -2.14 11.77
N HIS A 111 -1.84 -2.13 11.96
CA HIS A 111 -1.12 -2.60 13.15
C HIS A 111 0.39 -2.34 13.02
N VAL A 112 1.17 -2.69 14.05
CA VAL A 112 2.64 -2.70 14.01
C VAL A 112 3.14 -4.12 13.82
N VAL A 113 4.15 -4.30 12.98
CA VAL A 113 4.84 -5.59 12.82
C VAL A 113 6.32 -5.45 13.10
N LYS A 114 6.92 -6.56 13.52
CA LYS A 114 8.36 -6.75 13.45
C LYS A 114 8.78 -7.08 12.03
N GLN A 115 9.82 -6.39 11.58
CA GLN A 115 10.44 -6.67 10.30
C GLN A 115 11.13 -8.03 10.37
N GLU A 116 10.69 -8.95 9.52
CA GLU A 116 11.27 -10.27 9.34
C GLU A 116 11.66 -10.45 7.87
N GLU A 117 12.70 -11.25 7.61
CA GLU A 117 12.96 -11.73 6.26
C GLU A 117 11.84 -12.72 5.91
N GLN A 118 10.89 -12.29 5.07
CA GLN A 118 9.80 -13.16 4.63
C GLN A 118 10.35 -14.31 3.79
N ASP A 119 9.99 -15.54 4.17
CA ASP A 119 10.37 -16.73 3.43
C ASP A 119 9.58 -16.78 2.10
N TYR A 120 10.31 -16.87 0.98
CA TYR A 120 9.86 -16.46 -0.36
C TYR A 120 8.72 -17.30 -0.99
N LEU A 121 8.24 -18.34 -0.30
CA LEU A 121 7.45 -19.42 -0.87
C LEU A 121 6.10 -19.66 -0.17
N ASP A 122 5.76 -18.95 0.91
CA ASP A 122 4.52 -19.23 1.61
C ASP A 122 3.35 -18.36 1.13
N SER A 123 2.59 -18.88 0.17
CA SER A 123 1.33 -18.28 -0.28
C SER A 123 0.20 -18.31 0.76
N THR A 124 0.38 -18.96 1.90
CA THR A 124 -0.62 -19.05 2.99
C THR A 124 -0.43 -18.01 4.08
N GLN A 125 0.68 -17.26 4.05
CA GLN A 125 0.98 -16.25 5.05
C GLN A 125 0.01 -15.05 4.91
N ARG A 126 -0.87 -14.89 5.90
CA ARG A 126 -1.90 -13.84 5.94
C ARG A 126 -1.38 -12.49 6.43
N GLU A 127 -0.36 -12.50 7.28
CA GLU A 127 0.22 -11.31 7.89
C GLU A 127 1.55 -10.91 7.24
N GLU A 128 1.94 -9.64 7.41
CA GLU A 128 3.20 -9.11 6.89
C GLU A 128 4.42 -9.48 7.76
N GLY A 129 4.19 -9.82 9.03
CA GLY A 129 5.22 -10.22 10.00
C GLY A 129 4.62 -10.53 11.38
N GLU A 130 5.46 -10.71 12.39
CA GLU A 130 5.03 -10.85 13.78
C GLU A 130 4.36 -9.55 14.26
N VAL A 131 3.07 -9.62 14.60
CA VAL A 131 2.28 -8.46 15.07
C VAL A 131 2.72 -8.09 16.47
N ILE A 132 2.99 -6.80 16.69
CA ILE A 132 3.39 -6.23 17.97
C ILE A 132 2.21 -5.47 18.58
N GLU A 133 1.81 -5.87 19.78
CA GLU A 133 0.64 -5.27 20.46
C GLU A 133 1.03 -4.08 21.35
N GLN A 134 2.23 -4.10 21.92
CA GLN A 134 2.71 -3.07 22.83
C GLN A 134 4.23 -2.83 22.72
N PHE A 135 4.67 -1.67 23.19
CA PHE A 135 6.08 -1.30 23.26
C PHE A 135 6.43 -0.59 24.57
N ASP A 136 7.47 -1.07 25.24
CA ASP A 136 8.03 -0.47 26.45
C ASP A 136 9.10 0.57 26.07
N LYS A 137 8.90 1.83 26.46
CA LYS A 137 9.87 2.91 26.17
C LYS A 137 11.06 2.87 27.14
N ASP A 138 12.23 3.23 26.63
CA ASP A 138 13.50 3.27 27.39
C ASP A 138 13.43 4.11 28.68
N LEU A 139 12.72 5.26 28.65
CA LEU A 139 12.56 6.17 29.79
C LEU A 139 11.30 5.88 30.63
N GLY A 140 10.65 4.75 30.40
CA GLY A 140 9.39 4.37 31.03
C GLY A 140 8.15 4.80 30.23
N GLY A 141 7.09 4.02 30.41
CA GLY A 141 5.83 4.18 29.68
C GLY A 141 5.61 3.04 28.68
N ILE A 142 4.34 2.64 28.53
CA ILE A 142 3.92 1.57 27.64
C ILE A 142 3.06 2.21 26.54
N VAL A 143 3.37 1.91 25.28
CA VAL A 143 2.53 2.27 24.14
C VAL A 143 1.77 1.03 23.70
N ASN A 144 0.44 1.09 23.74
CA ASN A 144 -0.42 0.05 23.18
C ASN A 144 -0.79 0.43 21.74
N PHE A 145 -0.62 -0.50 20.81
CA PHE A 145 -0.86 -0.24 19.38
C PHE A 145 -2.30 -0.53 18.95
N ASN A 146 -2.99 -1.48 19.60
CA ASN A 146 -4.32 -1.90 19.15
C ASN A 146 -5.45 -1.14 19.83
N ARG A 147 -5.42 -1.03 21.16
CA ARG A 147 -6.44 -0.33 21.96
C ARG A 147 -5.78 0.53 23.03
N THR A 148 -6.42 1.64 23.36
CA THR A 148 -5.98 2.52 24.45
C THR A 148 -6.29 1.90 25.82
N PRO A 149 -5.71 2.41 26.93
CA PRO A 149 -6.06 1.96 28.28
C PRO A 149 -7.55 2.11 28.63
N ASP A 150 -8.25 3.06 28.00
CA ASP A 150 -9.70 3.28 28.15
C ASP A 150 -10.53 2.39 27.19
N ASP A 151 -9.90 1.37 26.61
CA ASP A 151 -10.50 0.42 25.67
C ASP A 151 -11.05 1.06 24.38
N LEU A 152 -10.47 2.17 23.92
CA LEU A 152 -10.80 2.74 22.61
C LEU A 152 -9.91 2.16 21.50
N PRO A 153 -10.45 1.85 20.31
CA PRO A 153 -9.68 1.26 19.22
C PRO A 153 -8.72 2.26 18.56
N VAL A 154 -7.45 1.86 18.44
CA VAL A 154 -6.39 2.65 17.84
C VAL A 154 -6.11 2.20 16.40
N SER A 155 -5.89 0.91 16.21
CA SER A 155 -5.62 0.24 14.92
C SER A 155 -6.83 -0.56 14.42
N LEU A 156 -6.87 -0.90 13.14
CA LEU A 156 -7.94 -1.75 12.57
C LEU A 156 -8.04 -3.12 13.23
N THR A 157 -6.91 -3.73 13.62
CA THR A 157 -6.92 -5.02 14.34
C THR A 157 -7.50 -4.91 15.74
N GLY A 158 -7.51 -3.72 16.33
CA GLY A 158 -8.12 -3.44 17.62
C GLY A 158 -9.63 -3.18 17.56
N PHE A 159 -10.27 -3.13 16.39
CA PHE A 159 -11.70 -2.84 16.27
C PHE A 159 -12.56 -4.05 16.62
N THR A 160 -13.62 -3.81 17.36
CA THR A 160 -14.73 -4.75 17.55
C THR A 160 -15.80 -4.56 16.46
N GLU A 161 -16.75 -5.50 16.34
CA GLU A 161 -17.88 -5.35 15.40
C GLU A 161 -18.71 -4.08 15.67
N GLU A 162 -18.82 -3.67 16.94
CA GLU A 162 -19.50 -2.43 17.32
C GLU A 162 -18.75 -1.19 16.83
N ASP A 163 -17.42 -1.19 16.96
CA ASP A 163 -16.55 -0.09 16.51
C ASP A 163 -16.65 0.14 14.99
N GLN A 164 -16.83 -0.94 14.22
CA GLN A 164 -16.95 -0.87 12.76
C GLN A 164 -18.19 -0.11 12.29
N THR A 165 -19.23 -0.04 13.14
CA THR A 165 -20.50 0.63 12.80
C THR A 165 -20.72 1.92 13.59
N THR A 166 -19.92 2.17 14.63
CA THR A 166 -20.10 3.31 15.54
C THR A 166 -19.17 4.48 15.23
N PHE A 167 -19.74 5.68 15.08
CA PHE A 167 -18.96 6.91 14.92
C PHE A 167 -18.20 7.26 16.23
N PRO A 168 -16.94 7.74 16.19
CA PRO A 168 -16.16 8.11 15.00
C PRO A 168 -15.32 6.97 14.42
N HIS A 169 -15.37 5.76 14.98
CA HIS A 169 -14.49 4.67 14.58
C HIS A 169 -14.86 4.10 13.21
N SER A 170 -16.15 4.00 12.90
CA SER A 170 -16.66 3.48 11.63
C SER A 170 -16.10 4.18 10.39
N THR A 171 -15.75 5.47 10.46
CA THR A 171 -15.18 6.20 9.33
C THR A 171 -13.74 5.80 8.99
N ARG A 172 -13.10 4.99 9.83
CA ARG A 172 -11.74 4.47 9.64
C ARG A 172 -11.74 3.00 9.26
N TRP A 173 -12.86 2.29 9.41
CA TRP A 173 -12.89 0.86 9.17
C TRP A 173 -12.68 0.55 7.68
N ILE A 174 -11.72 -0.32 7.38
CA ILE A 174 -11.48 -0.86 6.03
C ILE A 174 -11.52 -2.40 6.12
N PRO A 175 -12.49 -3.07 5.47
CA PRO A 175 -12.54 -4.53 5.36
C PRO A 175 -11.27 -5.09 4.71
N GLU A 176 -10.87 -6.31 5.05
CA GLU A 176 -9.59 -6.89 4.62
C GLU A 176 -9.46 -7.04 3.10
N GLU A 177 -10.56 -7.41 2.44
CA GLU A 177 -10.70 -7.55 1.01
C GLU A 177 -10.58 -6.22 0.25
N GLU A 178 -10.77 -5.09 0.94
CA GLU A 178 -10.66 -3.74 0.38
C GLU A 178 -9.29 -3.09 0.62
N ARG A 179 -8.42 -3.68 1.48
CA ARG A 179 -7.07 -3.18 1.80
C ARG A 179 -6.09 -3.41 0.65
N TYR A 180 -6.20 -2.59 -0.40
CA TYR A 180 -5.46 -2.76 -1.64
C TYR A 180 -4.04 -2.18 -1.62
N PHE A 181 -3.82 -1.03 -0.99
CA PHE A 181 -2.48 -0.46 -0.80
C PHE A 181 -2.00 -0.76 0.62
N LEU A 182 -0.74 -1.20 0.74
CA LEU A 182 -0.01 -1.28 2.00
C LEU A 182 0.96 -0.13 2.07
N ILE A 183 1.03 0.56 3.19
CA ILE A 183 1.93 1.68 3.42
C ILE A 183 2.79 1.28 4.62
N LYS A 184 4.05 0.94 4.37
CA LYS A 184 5.03 0.60 5.41
C LYS A 184 5.78 1.86 5.83
N CYS A 185 5.72 2.21 7.10
CA CYS A 185 6.49 3.33 7.65
C CYS A 185 7.63 2.80 8.52
N THR A 186 8.84 3.27 8.26
CA THR A 186 10.06 2.85 8.99
C THR A 186 10.94 4.04 9.29
N GLN A 187 11.65 4.02 10.43
CA GLN A 187 12.67 5.03 10.70
C GLN A 187 13.88 4.86 9.76
N PHE A 188 14.51 5.97 9.43
CA PHE A 188 15.87 5.92 8.88
C PHE A 188 16.82 5.43 9.95
N GLY A 189 17.53 4.34 9.65
CA GLY A 189 18.53 3.75 10.54
C GLY A 189 19.94 4.09 10.08
N TRP A 190 20.64 3.06 9.61
CA TRP A 190 21.96 3.14 9.01
C TRP A 190 21.86 3.10 7.50
N ASP A 191 22.95 3.48 6.85
CA ASP A 191 23.11 3.33 5.41
C ASP A 191 22.95 1.85 5.01
N ASP A 192 22.28 1.61 3.87
CA ASP A 192 21.98 0.26 3.40
C ASP A 192 23.24 -0.43 2.82
N GLU A 193 24.22 0.33 2.30
CA GLU A 193 25.48 -0.18 1.77
C GLU A 193 26.54 -0.34 2.86
N ASP A 194 26.59 0.60 3.82
CA ASP A 194 27.47 0.53 4.99
C ASP A 194 26.70 0.67 6.31
N PRO A 195 26.38 -0.45 6.98
CA PRO A 195 25.61 -0.45 8.22
C PRO A 195 26.37 0.16 9.42
N SER A 196 27.62 0.58 9.25
CA SER A 196 28.36 1.34 10.26
C SER A 196 28.11 2.84 10.20
N ILE A 197 27.55 3.35 9.10
CA ILE A 197 27.31 4.77 8.88
C ILE A 197 25.86 5.12 9.21
N PRO A 198 25.59 6.05 10.14
CA PRO A 198 24.23 6.51 10.41
C PRO A 198 23.67 7.21 9.16
N HIS A 199 22.42 6.92 8.81
CA HIS A 199 21.80 7.58 7.68
C HIS A 199 21.63 9.08 7.97
N ARG A 200 21.82 9.95 6.97
CA ARG A 200 21.74 11.42 7.17
C ARG A 200 20.40 11.92 7.73
N HIS A 201 19.34 11.15 7.50
CA HIS A 201 17.98 11.42 7.97
C HIS A 201 17.62 10.62 9.23
N GLN A 202 18.61 10.00 9.88
CA GLN A 202 18.38 9.29 11.14
C GLN A 202 17.72 10.22 12.15
N HIS A 203 16.76 9.69 12.90
CA HIS A 203 16.10 10.45 13.93
C HIS A 203 17.10 10.89 15.02
N HIS A 204 17.02 12.17 15.40
CA HIS A 204 17.74 12.72 16.52
C HIS A 204 16.77 13.53 17.39
N PRO A 205 16.71 13.32 18.72
CA PRO A 205 15.68 13.94 19.57
C PRO A 205 15.68 15.46 19.55
N SER A 206 16.84 16.08 19.35
CA SER A 206 16.97 17.54 19.29
C SER A 206 16.32 18.17 18.06
N ASN A 207 16.04 17.38 17.01
CA ASN A 207 15.51 17.90 15.76
C ASN A 207 14.01 18.23 15.85
N GLY A 208 13.31 17.72 16.87
CA GLY A 208 11.87 17.94 17.05
C GLY A 208 10.98 17.23 16.02
N PHE A 209 11.56 16.41 15.15
CA PHE A 209 10.83 15.60 14.17
C PHE A 209 11.39 14.17 14.09
N LEU A 210 10.52 13.24 13.72
CA LEU A 210 10.81 11.86 13.39
C LEU A 210 10.81 11.71 11.87
N ALA A 211 11.98 11.43 11.29
CA ALA A 211 12.10 11.18 9.86
C ALA A 211 11.86 9.70 9.55
N LEU A 212 10.98 9.46 8.60
CA LEU A 212 10.49 8.16 8.20
C LEU A 212 10.74 7.95 6.71
N GLN A 213 11.09 6.72 6.35
CA GLN A 213 10.95 6.20 5.01
C GLN A 213 9.60 5.51 4.90
N VAL A 214 8.77 6.00 3.99
CA VAL A 214 7.47 5.43 3.67
C VAL A 214 7.60 4.63 2.38
N ASP A 215 7.09 3.41 2.37
CA ASP A 215 7.03 2.52 1.21
C ASP A 215 5.57 2.12 0.94
N VAL A 216 4.98 2.68 -0.12
CA VAL A 216 3.63 2.37 -0.58
C VAL A 216 3.71 1.21 -1.56
N GLN A 217 3.00 0.12 -1.29
CA GLN A 217 3.05 -1.13 -2.04
C GLN A 217 1.67 -1.56 -2.52
N TRP A 218 1.58 -2.07 -3.76
CA TRP A 218 0.33 -2.59 -4.32
C TRP A 218 0.57 -3.65 -5.42
N PRO A 219 -0.38 -4.57 -5.65
CA PRO A 219 -1.53 -4.86 -4.80
C PRO A 219 -1.10 -5.54 -3.49
N TYR A 220 -1.72 -5.18 -2.36
CA TYR A 220 -1.47 -5.78 -1.04
C TYR A 220 -2.38 -6.98 -0.78
N LYS A 221 -3.68 -6.74 -0.56
CA LYS A 221 -4.72 -7.77 -0.48
C LYS A 221 -5.62 -7.68 -1.70
N ILE A 222 -6.04 -8.84 -2.21
CA ILE A 222 -6.95 -8.96 -3.34
C ILE A 222 -8.13 -9.85 -2.90
N PRO A 223 -9.38 -9.51 -3.28
CA PRO A 223 -10.53 -10.37 -3.02
C PRO A 223 -10.32 -11.80 -3.55
N ASP A 224 -10.62 -12.78 -2.70
CA ASP A 224 -10.51 -14.20 -2.99
C ASP A 224 -11.81 -14.91 -2.61
N PRO A 225 -12.75 -15.06 -3.58
CA PRO A 225 -14.04 -15.71 -3.34
C PRO A 225 -13.94 -17.16 -2.86
N SER A 226 -12.78 -17.81 -3.01
CA SER A 226 -12.58 -19.18 -2.52
C SER A 226 -12.51 -19.25 -0.98
N GLN A 227 -12.25 -18.13 -0.31
CA GLN A 227 -12.17 -18.02 1.16
C GLN A 227 -13.44 -17.45 1.81
N GLY A 228 -14.52 -17.25 1.03
CA GLY A 228 -15.80 -16.74 1.52
C GLY A 228 -16.16 -15.37 0.94
N GLU A 229 -17.27 -14.78 1.40
CA GLU A 229 -17.82 -13.51 0.90
C GLU A 229 -16.87 -12.32 1.12
N ASN A 230 -16.13 -12.33 2.25
CA ASN A 230 -15.10 -11.35 2.60
C ASN A 230 -13.69 -11.97 2.52
N GLY A 231 -13.54 -13.01 1.69
CA GLY A 231 -12.28 -13.71 1.52
C GLY A 231 -11.26 -12.82 0.83
N PHE A 232 -10.00 -12.88 1.27
CA PHE A 232 -8.91 -12.18 0.65
C PHE A 232 -7.66 -13.06 0.55
N ARG A 233 -6.77 -12.69 -0.36
CA ARG A 233 -5.43 -13.25 -0.47
C ARG A 233 -4.41 -12.13 -0.41
N ARG A 234 -3.43 -12.26 0.50
CA ARG A 234 -2.26 -11.38 0.54
C ARG A 234 -1.34 -11.71 -0.63
N VAL A 235 -0.88 -10.69 -1.33
CA VAL A 235 0.12 -10.79 -2.40
C VAL A 235 1.50 -10.70 -1.76
N ALA A 236 2.42 -11.61 -2.08
CA ALA A 236 3.78 -11.55 -1.54
C ALA A 236 4.54 -10.30 -2.01
N GLU A 237 5.38 -9.74 -1.15
CA GLU A 237 6.07 -8.44 -1.38
C GLU A 237 6.79 -8.35 -2.73
N LYS A 238 7.47 -9.43 -3.17
CA LYS A 238 8.19 -9.47 -4.46
C LYS A 238 7.31 -9.25 -5.71
N TYR A 239 6.00 -9.48 -5.59
CA TYR A 239 5.05 -9.28 -6.69
C TYR A 239 4.33 -7.93 -6.61
N ARG A 240 4.60 -7.15 -5.57
CA ARG A 240 4.05 -5.81 -5.41
C ARG A 240 4.91 -4.81 -6.16
N LYS A 241 4.25 -3.82 -6.75
CA LYS A 241 4.88 -2.57 -7.13
C LYS A 241 5.05 -1.72 -5.88
N HIS A 242 6.01 -0.81 -5.93
CA HIS A 242 6.29 0.06 -4.80
C HIS A 242 6.64 1.49 -5.19
N PHE A 243 6.39 2.41 -4.28
CA PHE A 243 6.77 3.82 -4.35
C PHE A 243 7.24 4.28 -2.99
N ARG A 244 8.45 4.85 -2.94
CA ARG A 244 9.08 5.28 -1.69
C ARG A 244 9.25 6.78 -1.64
N PHE A 245 8.96 7.35 -0.48
CA PHE A 245 9.20 8.76 -0.22
C PHE A 245 9.60 8.98 1.25
N PRO A 246 10.42 10.01 1.54
CA PRO A 246 10.69 10.43 2.90
C PRO A 246 9.51 11.25 3.45
N LEU A 247 9.21 11.10 4.73
CA LEU A 247 8.22 11.89 5.46
C LEU A 247 8.79 12.26 6.83
N ALA A 248 8.37 13.39 7.38
CA ALA A 248 8.74 13.80 8.73
C ALA A 248 7.50 14.10 9.56
N ILE A 249 7.45 13.58 10.79
CA ILE A 249 6.38 13.87 11.76
C ILE A 249 6.97 14.73 12.86
N VAL A 250 6.30 15.82 13.17
CA VAL A 250 6.73 16.77 14.21
C VAL A 250 6.13 16.36 15.56
N ARG A 251 6.87 16.63 16.64
CA ARG A 251 6.44 16.38 18.02
C ARG A 251 5.36 17.34 18.49
#